data_AF-A0AAF0E5W1-F1
#
_entry.id   AF-A0AAF0E5W1-F1
#
_cell.length_a   1.000
_cell.length_b   1.000
_cell.length_c   1.000
_cell.angle_alpha   90.00
_cell.angle_beta   90.00
_cell.angle_gamma   90.00
#
_symmetry.space_group_name_H-M   'P 1'
#
loop_
_entity.id
_entity.type
_entity.pdbx_description
1 polymer ?
#
loop_
_entity_poly.entity_id
_entity_poly.type
_entity_poly.pdbx_seq_one_letter_code
_entity_poly.pdbx_strand_id
1 'polypeptide(L)'
;MVRTRALTQSLPRILAQIAFTGSRILGKAFMEAGRQAVRNVRAGQVEEAAVGAKGRAGAPSDALTRAHRMTLDEAKLILNLRNDVSAATAQRQGGIADTIRKELEENYERLFTINAPPAPKGKTGGGQGSFYMQSKIVRARERIEEEWKLLKQAAEKETPSA
;
A
#
# COMPACT_ATOMS: atom_id res chain seq x y z
N MET A 1 -53.36 18.26 38.61
CA MET A 1 -53.23 16.82 38.31
C MET A 1 -52.73 16.64 36.88
N VAL A 2 -51.46 16.27 36.72
CA VAL A 2 -50.84 16.03 35.41
C VAL A 2 -51.13 14.58 35.01
N ARG A 3 -51.85 14.37 33.91
CA ARG A 3 -52.07 13.02 33.33
C ARG A 3 -50.89 12.66 32.44
N THR A 4 -50.02 11.79 32.92
CA THR A 4 -48.99 11.11 32.13
C THR A 4 -49.65 10.07 31.22
N ARG A 5 -49.66 10.31 29.90
CA ARG A 5 -49.99 9.29 28.89
C ARG A 5 -48.79 8.36 28.72
N ALA A 6 -48.88 7.13 29.22
CA ALA A 6 -47.95 6.07 28.87
C ALA A 6 -48.20 5.64 27.41
N LEU A 7 -47.25 5.91 26.53
CA LEU A 7 -47.26 5.40 25.15
C LEU A 7 -46.81 3.94 25.16
N THR A 8 -47.76 3.00 25.14
CA THR A 8 -47.49 1.59 24.90
C THR A 8 -47.06 1.39 23.43
N GLN A 9 -45.77 1.48 23.14
CA GLN A 9 -45.24 1.13 21.83
C GLN A 9 -45.20 -0.39 21.69
N SER A 10 -45.80 -0.92 20.62
CA SER A 10 -45.81 -2.36 20.35
C SER A 10 -44.42 -2.85 19.94
N LEU A 11 -44.03 -4.04 20.41
CA LEU A 11 -42.74 -4.67 20.14
C LEU A 11 -42.36 -4.70 18.63
N PRO A 12 -43.28 -5.02 17.69
CA PRO A 12 -42.95 -4.97 16.26
C PRO A 12 -42.55 -3.58 15.76
N ARG A 13 -43.13 -2.52 16.35
CA ARG A 13 -42.82 -1.13 15.98
C ARG A 13 -41.45 -0.71 16.49
N ILE A 14 -41.07 -1.18 17.69
CA ILE A 14 -39.73 -0.98 18.25
C ILE A 14 -38.68 -1.69 17.39
N LEU A 15 -38.91 -2.96 17.03
CA LEU A 15 -38.00 -3.72 16.17
C LEU A 15 -37.83 -3.08 14.78
N ALA A 16 -38.92 -2.65 14.16
CA ALA A 16 -38.87 -1.94 12.88
C ALA A 16 -38.08 -0.62 12.98
N GLN A 17 -38.24 0.12 14.09
CA GLN A 17 -37.52 1.37 14.31
C GLN A 17 -36.03 1.14 14.55
N ILE A 18 -35.65 0.09 15.28
CA ILE A 18 -34.25 -0.30 15.48
C ILE A 18 -33.62 -0.73 14.16
N ALA A 19 -34.28 -1.60 13.40
CA ALA A 19 -33.79 -2.05 12.10
C ALA A 19 -33.59 -0.86 11.14
N PHE A 20 -34.59 0.02 11.04
CA PHE A 20 -34.52 1.20 10.18
C PHE A 20 -33.41 2.18 10.58
N THR A 21 -33.26 2.42 11.88
CA THR A 21 -32.20 3.32 12.38
C THR A 21 -30.82 2.69 12.20
N GLY A 22 -30.68 1.40 12.51
CA GLY A 22 -29.45 0.63 12.33
C GLY A 22 -29.00 0.57 10.87
N SER A 23 -29.91 0.30 9.93
CA SER A 23 -29.59 0.27 8.49
C SER A 23 -29.11 1.63 7.97
N ARG A 24 -29.63 2.75 8.49
CA ARG A 24 -29.18 4.09 8.08
C ARG A 24 -27.77 4.42 8.56
N ILE A 25 -27.43 4.04 9.78
CA ILE A 25 -26.09 4.23 10.34
C ILE A 25 -25.09 3.38 9.55
N LEU A 26 -25.41 2.10 9.36
CA LEU A 26 -24.57 1.17 8.63
C LEU A 26 -24.35 1.62 7.17
N GLY A 27 -25.43 2.00 6.47
CA GLY A 27 -25.33 2.48 5.09
C GLY A 27 -24.51 3.76 4.92
N LYS A 28 -24.64 4.72 5.86
CA LYS A 28 -23.81 5.94 5.85
C LYS A 28 -22.33 5.61 6.07
N ALA A 29 -22.02 4.73 7.03
CA ALA A 29 -20.65 4.32 7.32
C ALA A 29 -19.98 3.64 6.10
N PHE A 30 -20.67 2.70 5.45
CA PHE A 30 -20.17 2.07 4.22
C PHE A 30 -19.98 3.07 3.08
N MET A 31 -20.89 4.03 2.92
CA MET A 31 -20.75 5.07 1.89
C MET A 31 -19.56 6.00 2.15
N GLU A 32 -19.33 6.39 3.41
CA GLU A 32 -18.17 7.22 3.79
C GLU A 32 -16.86 6.46 3.65
N ALA A 33 -16.79 5.21 4.12
CA ALA A 33 -15.65 4.34 3.92
C ALA A 33 -15.36 4.11 2.43
N GLY A 34 -16.40 3.88 1.62
CA GLY A 34 -16.29 3.75 0.17
C GLY A 34 -15.79 5.04 -0.50
N ARG A 35 -16.29 6.21 -0.08
CA ARG A 35 -15.78 7.52 -0.56
C ARG A 35 -14.32 7.75 -0.16
N GLN A 36 -13.92 7.36 1.05
CA GLN A 36 -12.52 7.44 1.50
C GLN A 36 -11.64 6.49 0.69
N ALA A 37 -12.08 5.25 0.46
CA ALA A 37 -11.38 4.30 -0.40
C ALA A 37 -11.24 4.84 -1.83
N VAL A 38 -12.30 5.39 -2.42
CA VAL A 38 -12.25 6.03 -3.74
C VAL A 38 -11.34 7.26 -3.75
N ARG A 39 -11.25 8.05 -2.67
CA ARG A 39 -10.31 9.18 -2.57
C ARG A 39 -8.87 8.69 -2.50
N ASN A 40 -8.59 7.65 -1.72
CA ASN A 40 -7.26 7.06 -1.61
C ASN A 40 -6.84 6.39 -2.92
N VAL A 41 -7.75 5.65 -3.55
CA VAL A 41 -7.53 5.06 -4.88
C VAL A 41 -7.41 6.14 -5.94
N ARG A 42 -8.20 7.21 -5.93
CA ARG A 42 -8.01 8.33 -6.87
C ARG A 42 -6.71 9.08 -6.61
N ALA A 43 -6.27 9.24 -5.36
CA ALA A 43 -4.94 9.78 -5.09
C ALA A 43 -3.84 8.88 -5.68
N GLY A 44 -3.98 7.55 -5.58
CA GLY A 44 -3.07 6.57 -6.18
C GLY A 44 -3.22 6.38 -7.70
N GLN A 45 -4.41 6.51 -8.26
CA GLN A 45 -4.69 6.40 -9.70
C GLN A 45 -4.40 7.70 -10.43
N VAL A 46 -4.46 8.85 -9.76
CA VAL A 46 -3.90 10.08 -10.29
C VAL A 46 -2.39 9.96 -10.34
N GLU A 47 -1.72 9.25 -9.43
CA GLU A 47 -0.32 8.86 -9.65
C GLU A 47 -0.15 7.91 -10.84
N GLU A 48 -0.96 6.86 -10.96
CA GLU A 48 -0.87 5.85 -12.02
C GLU A 48 -1.19 6.41 -13.43
N ALA A 49 -2.14 7.34 -13.54
CA ALA A 49 -2.48 8.05 -14.77
C ALA A 49 -1.57 9.28 -15.02
N ALA A 50 -1.01 9.91 -13.97
CA ALA A 50 0.01 10.95 -14.12
C ALA A 50 1.40 10.40 -14.44
N VAL A 51 1.61 9.08 -14.42
CA VAL A 51 2.79 8.46 -15.07
C VAL A 51 2.85 8.84 -16.57
N GLY A 52 1.72 9.19 -17.18
CA GLY A 52 1.63 9.62 -18.58
C GLY A 52 1.57 11.15 -18.81
N ALA A 53 1.06 11.96 -17.88
CA ALA A 53 0.82 13.38 -18.17
C ALA A 53 0.86 14.28 -16.92
N LYS A 54 1.97 15.04 -16.78
CA LYS A 54 2.14 16.30 -16.02
C LYS A 54 1.77 16.29 -14.52
N GLY A 55 2.76 16.52 -13.63
CA GLY A 55 2.42 16.86 -12.24
C GLY A 55 3.48 17.32 -11.24
N ARG A 56 4.75 16.89 -11.30
CA ARG A 56 5.88 17.54 -10.57
C ARG A 56 7.20 16.97 -11.11
N ALA A 57 7.85 17.67 -12.02
CA ALA A 57 9.23 17.34 -12.34
C ALA A 57 10.09 17.86 -11.18
N GLY A 58 10.47 17.02 -10.22
CA GLY A 58 11.35 17.49 -9.16
C GLY A 58 11.77 16.46 -8.11
N ALA A 59 10.92 15.50 -7.73
CA ALA A 59 11.31 14.52 -6.73
C ALA A 59 12.08 13.36 -7.37
N PRO A 60 13.27 12.99 -6.84
CA PRO A 60 14.02 11.81 -7.30
C PRO A 60 13.20 10.51 -7.31
N SER A 61 12.25 10.37 -6.38
CA SER A 61 11.33 9.22 -6.29
C SER A 61 10.40 9.11 -7.51
N ASP A 62 9.95 10.22 -8.09
CA ASP A 62 9.05 10.23 -9.26
C ASP A 62 9.76 9.68 -10.51
N ALA A 63 11.08 9.91 -10.61
CA ALA A 63 11.89 9.35 -11.68
C ALA A 63 11.98 7.83 -11.58
N LEU A 64 12.12 7.29 -10.36
CA LEU A 64 12.11 5.85 -10.11
C LEU A 64 10.77 5.22 -10.45
N THR A 65 9.66 5.86 -10.10
CA THR A 65 8.32 5.35 -10.45
C THR A 65 8.14 5.22 -11.97
N ARG A 66 8.65 6.18 -12.75
CA ARG A 66 8.64 6.08 -14.23
C ARG A 66 9.58 4.99 -14.76
N ALA A 67 10.76 4.83 -14.16
CA ALA A 67 11.74 3.82 -14.56
C ALA A 67 11.22 2.40 -14.32
N HIS A 68 10.69 2.14 -13.12
CA HIS A 68 10.20 0.82 -12.72
C HIS A 68 8.78 0.50 -13.20
N ARG A 69 8.03 1.52 -13.63
CA ARG A 69 6.58 1.44 -13.88
C ARG A 69 5.87 0.85 -12.65
N MET A 70 6.28 1.32 -11.47
CA MET A 70 5.83 0.85 -10.18
C MET A 70 6.04 1.94 -9.12
N THR A 71 5.01 2.25 -8.35
CA THR A 71 5.11 3.20 -7.23
C THR A 71 5.81 2.54 -6.03
N LEU A 72 6.30 3.35 -5.08
CA LEU A 72 6.87 2.81 -3.84
C LEU A 72 5.82 2.04 -3.02
N ASP A 73 4.58 2.52 -3.01
CA ASP A 73 3.48 1.87 -2.30
C ASP A 73 3.10 0.53 -2.93
N GLU A 74 3.09 0.44 -4.26
CA GLU A 74 2.91 -0.84 -4.96
C GLU A 74 4.02 -1.83 -4.61
N ALA A 75 5.28 -1.39 -4.57
CA ALA A 75 6.40 -2.25 -4.20
C ALA A 75 6.26 -2.80 -2.77
N LYS A 76 5.84 -1.94 -1.82
CA LYS A 76 5.54 -2.34 -0.43
C LYS A 76 4.44 -3.39 -0.37
N LEU A 77 3.37 -3.21 -1.15
CA LEU A 77 2.25 -4.14 -1.20
C LEU A 77 2.65 -5.48 -1.81
N ILE A 78 3.41 -5.47 -2.92
CA ILE A 78 3.90 -6.69 -3.58
C ILE A 78 4.76 -7.52 -2.63
N LEU A 79 5.65 -6.85 -1.89
CA LEU A 79 6.55 -7.52 -0.94
C LEU A 79 5.95 -7.69 0.46
N ASN A 80 4.68 -7.33 0.65
CA ASN A 80 3.95 -7.45 1.92
C ASN A 80 4.73 -6.87 3.10
N LEU A 81 5.31 -5.69 2.92
CA LEU A 81 6.07 -4.99 3.96
C LEU A 81 5.09 -4.27 4.90
N ARG A 82 5.29 -4.49 6.20
CA ARG A 82 4.48 -3.84 7.24
C ARG A 82 5.09 -2.53 7.69
N ASN A 83 6.42 -2.46 7.67
CA ASN A 83 7.14 -1.27 8.04
C ASN A 83 7.18 -0.26 6.89
N ASP A 84 7.24 1.02 7.27
CA ASP A 84 7.33 2.08 6.29
C ASP A 84 8.76 2.22 5.75
N VAL A 85 8.92 2.11 4.43
CA VAL A 85 10.18 2.24 3.71
C VAL A 85 10.39 3.63 3.12
N SER A 86 9.53 4.60 3.46
CA SER A 86 9.56 5.96 2.94
C SER A 86 10.72 6.80 3.50
N ALA A 87 11.04 7.86 2.76
CA ALA A 87 11.97 8.90 3.19
C ALA A 87 11.68 9.45 4.59
N ALA A 88 10.39 9.62 4.93
CA ALA A 88 9.96 10.19 6.20
C ALA A 88 10.35 9.29 7.38
N THR A 89 10.34 7.97 7.19
CA THR A 89 10.76 7.02 8.23
C THR A 89 12.28 6.99 8.36
N ALA A 90 12.99 7.02 7.23
CA ALA A 90 14.45 7.09 7.24
C ALA A 90 14.98 8.34 7.97
N GLN A 91 14.37 9.51 7.73
CA GLN A 91 14.78 10.77 8.36
C GLN A 91 14.61 10.76 9.88
N ARG A 92 13.53 10.17 10.40
CA ARG A 92 13.29 10.07 11.85
C ARG A 92 14.27 9.12 12.54
N GLN A 93 14.74 8.10 11.84
CA GLN A 93 15.55 7.02 12.41
C GLN A 93 17.05 7.15 12.07
N GLY A 94 17.47 8.20 11.36
CA GLY A 94 18.86 8.38 10.93
C GLY A 94 19.29 7.43 9.82
N GLY A 95 18.33 6.86 9.09
CA GLY A 95 18.51 5.85 8.06
C GLY A 95 17.39 4.82 8.07
N ILE A 96 17.44 3.88 7.13
CA ILE A 96 16.56 2.71 7.16
C ILE A 96 17.02 1.79 8.31
N ALA A 97 16.10 1.38 9.18
CA ALA A 97 16.41 0.45 10.26
C ALA A 97 16.74 -0.96 9.73
N ASP A 98 17.64 -1.66 10.43
CA ASP A 98 18.04 -3.02 10.05
C ASP A 98 16.88 -4.02 10.07
N THR A 99 15.89 -3.80 10.95
CA THR A 99 14.66 -4.58 11.00
C THR A 99 13.88 -4.52 9.69
N ILE A 100 13.86 -3.37 9.02
CA ILE A 100 13.18 -3.15 7.74
C ILE A 100 13.95 -3.84 6.60
N ARG A 101 15.29 -3.78 6.62
CA ARG A 101 16.13 -4.50 5.66
C ARG A 101 15.91 -6.00 5.73
N LYS A 102 15.91 -6.55 6.96
CA LYS A 102 15.67 -7.96 7.21
C LYS A 102 14.27 -8.39 6.75
N GLU A 103 13.23 -7.59 7.05
CA GLU A 103 11.87 -7.88 6.57
C GLU A 103 11.79 -7.91 5.04
N LEU A 104 12.47 -6.98 4.35
CA LEU A 104 12.54 -6.96 2.89
C LEU A 104 13.16 -8.24 2.35
N GLU A 105 14.31 -8.66 2.88
CA GLU A 105 15.02 -9.86 2.46
C GLU A 105 14.19 -11.13 2.69
N GLU A 106 13.66 -11.33 3.89
CA GLU A 106 12.86 -12.51 4.24
C GLU A 106 11.58 -12.62 3.39
N ASN A 107 10.88 -11.49 3.18
CA ASN A 107 9.68 -11.50 2.36
C ASN A 107 9.99 -11.70 0.88
N TYR A 108 11.06 -11.07 0.37
CA TYR A 108 11.51 -11.27 -0.99
C TYR A 108 11.85 -12.74 -1.25
N GLU A 109 12.70 -13.36 -0.43
CA GLU A 109 13.12 -14.75 -0.62
C GLU A 109 11.94 -15.71 -0.57
N ARG A 110 11.05 -15.52 0.42
CA ARG A 110 9.83 -16.33 0.55
C ARG A 110 8.93 -16.20 -0.68
N LEU A 111 8.63 -14.97 -1.11
CA LEU A 111 7.75 -14.72 -2.25
C LEU A 111 8.36 -15.19 -3.56
N PHE A 112 9.66 -14.97 -3.76
CA PHE A 112 10.39 -15.39 -4.94
C PHE A 112 10.43 -16.92 -5.06
N THR A 113 10.63 -17.62 -3.95
CA THR A 113 10.66 -19.09 -3.90
C THR A 113 9.29 -19.69 -4.20
N ILE A 114 8.23 -19.20 -3.53
CA ILE A 114 6.86 -19.72 -3.72
C ILE A 114 6.34 -19.45 -5.13
N ASN A 115 6.72 -18.32 -5.74
CA ASN A 115 6.28 -17.92 -7.07
C ASN A 115 7.29 -18.29 -8.18
N ALA A 116 8.20 -19.23 -7.93
CA ALA A 116 9.13 -19.69 -8.97
C ALA A 116 8.36 -20.16 -10.22
N PRO A 117 8.75 -19.71 -11.43
CA PRO A 117 8.07 -20.10 -12.66
C PRO A 117 8.32 -21.58 -12.99
N PRO A 118 7.51 -22.16 -13.89
CA PRO A 118 7.77 -23.48 -14.42
C PRO A 118 9.12 -23.50 -15.13
N ALA A 119 9.80 -24.64 -15.09
CA ALA A 119 11.03 -24.82 -15.84
C ALA A 119 10.77 -24.61 -17.35
N PRO A 120 11.78 -24.11 -18.10
CA PRO A 120 11.71 -24.03 -19.55
C PRO A 120 11.34 -25.38 -20.17
N LYS A 121 10.67 -25.35 -21.33
CA LYS A 121 10.28 -26.58 -22.05
C LYS A 121 11.47 -27.53 -22.19
N GLY A 122 11.28 -28.78 -21.76
CA GLY A 122 12.31 -29.82 -21.81
C GLY A 122 13.22 -29.89 -20.58
N LYS A 123 13.01 -29.06 -19.55
CA LYS A 123 13.72 -29.16 -18.26
C LYS A 123 12.76 -29.61 -17.16
N THR A 124 13.29 -30.42 -16.24
CA THR A 124 12.58 -30.86 -15.03
C THR A 124 12.85 -29.90 -13.86
N GLY A 125 11.86 -29.75 -12.98
CA GLY A 125 11.90 -28.81 -11.84
C GLY A 125 11.09 -27.53 -12.07
N GLY A 126 11.34 -26.51 -11.24
CA GLY A 126 10.60 -25.25 -11.24
C GLY A 126 9.40 -25.23 -10.29
N GLY A 127 8.69 -24.11 -10.25
CA GLY A 127 7.49 -23.93 -9.42
C GLY A 127 6.22 -23.86 -10.26
N GLN A 128 5.10 -23.57 -9.58
CA GLN A 128 3.78 -23.35 -10.20
C GLN A 128 3.48 -21.87 -10.46
N GLY A 129 4.45 -20.99 -10.20
CA GLY A 129 4.31 -19.56 -10.39
C GLY A 129 4.35 -19.16 -11.86
N SER A 130 4.41 -17.85 -12.10
CA SER A 130 4.58 -17.30 -13.44
C SER A 130 5.80 -16.40 -13.51
N PHE A 131 6.40 -16.32 -14.70
CA PHE A 131 7.52 -15.40 -14.93
C PHE A 131 7.11 -13.95 -14.70
N TYR A 132 5.84 -13.61 -14.95
CA TYR A 132 5.29 -12.28 -14.66
C TYR A 132 5.32 -11.97 -13.15
N MET A 133 4.83 -12.90 -12.32
CA MET A 133 4.84 -12.71 -10.86
C MET A 133 6.26 -12.61 -10.33
N GLN A 134 7.16 -13.47 -10.79
CA GLN A 134 8.57 -13.39 -10.40
C GLN A 134 9.21 -12.06 -10.82
N SER A 135 8.93 -11.59 -12.04
CA SER A 135 9.40 -10.29 -12.54
C SER A 135 8.87 -9.13 -11.72
N LYS A 136 7.61 -9.19 -11.25
CA LYS A 136 7.01 -8.16 -10.38
C LYS A 136 7.66 -8.14 -9.00
N ILE A 137 7.97 -9.30 -8.43
CA ILE A 137 8.65 -9.41 -7.13
C ILE A 137 10.07 -8.82 -7.21
N VAL A 138 10.81 -9.15 -8.28
CA VAL A 138 12.17 -8.60 -8.50
C VAL A 138 12.12 -7.08 -8.65
N ARG A 139 11.26 -6.55 -9.52
CA ARG A 139 11.14 -5.10 -9.72
C ARG A 139 10.70 -4.36 -8.46
N ALA A 140 9.83 -4.94 -7.65
CA ALA A 140 9.42 -4.35 -6.38
C ALA A 140 10.61 -4.18 -5.43
N ARG A 141 11.50 -5.18 -5.37
CA ARG A 141 12.73 -5.10 -4.58
C ARG A 141 13.67 -4.01 -5.12
N GLU A 142 13.94 -4.02 -6.43
CA GLU A 142 14.81 -3.03 -7.08
C GLU A 142 14.32 -1.61 -6.84
N ARG A 143 13.01 -1.37 -6.96
CA ARG A 143 12.37 -0.07 -6.72
C ARG A 143 12.61 0.45 -5.29
N ILE A 144 12.57 -0.41 -4.28
CA ILE A 144 12.80 -0.05 -2.87
C ILE A 144 14.29 0.19 -2.61
N GLU A 145 15.17 -0.68 -3.12
CA GLU A 145 16.62 -0.52 -2.96
C GLU A 145 17.13 0.77 -3.60
N GLU A 146 16.60 1.15 -4.77
CA GLU A 146 16.92 2.42 -5.41
C GLU A 146 16.40 3.63 -4.63
N GLU A 147 15.23 3.53 -3.99
CA GLU A 147 14.74 4.58 -3.09
C GLU A 147 15.73 4.79 -1.93
N TRP A 148 16.18 3.70 -1.31
CA TRP A 148 17.14 3.78 -0.19
C TRP A 148 18.49 4.33 -0.64
N LYS A 149 18.92 4.02 -1.86
CA LYS A 149 20.12 4.59 -2.46
C LYS A 149 20.00 6.11 -2.63
N LEU A 150 18.85 6.61 -3.10
CA LEU A 150 18.59 8.05 -3.19
C LEU A 150 18.62 8.72 -1.82
N LEU A 151 18.05 8.08 -0.80
CA LEU A 151 18.07 8.60 0.58
C LEU A 151 19.48 8.69 1.14
N LYS A 152 20.31 7.66 0.92
CA LYS A 152 21.72 7.67 1.33
C LYS A 152 22.50 8.78 0.63
N GLN A 153 22.30 8.95 -0.68
CA GLN A 153 22.95 10.03 -1.45
C GLN A 153 22.49 11.42 -1.01
N ALA A 154 21.24 11.58 -0.61
CA ALA A 154 20.73 12.85 -0.06
C ALA A 154 21.39 13.16 1.29
N ALA A 155 21.47 12.17 2.19
CA ALA A 155 22.14 12.32 3.49
C ALA A 155 23.64 12.66 3.35
N GLU A 156 24.36 12.00 2.43
CA GLU A 156 25.79 12.27 2.17
C GLU A 156 26.05 13.67 1.61
N LYS A 157 25.11 14.23 0.83
CA LYS A 157 25.21 15.60 0.29
C LYS A 157 24.92 16.68 1.34
N GLU A 158 24.14 16.36 2.38
CA GLU A 158 23.80 17.28 3.47
C GLU A 158 24.90 17.36 4.54
N THR A 159 25.85 16.42 4.57
CA THR A 159 27.11 16.52 5.32
C THR A 159 28.21 17.12 4.43
N PRO A 160 28.41 18.45 4.38
CA PRO A 160 29.55 19.01 3.68
C PRO A 160 30.84 18.56 4.37
N SER A 161 31.84 18.21 3.55
CA SER A 161 33.23 18.06 3.97
C SER A 161 33.62 19.24 4.85
N ALA A 162 33.94 18.97 6.12
CA ALA A 162 34.72 19.86 6.95
C ALA A 162 36.19 19.87 6.49
#